data_AF-A0A521GP82-F1
#
_entry.id   AF-A0A521GP82-F1
#
_cell.length_a   1.000
_cell.length_b   1.000
_cell.length_c   1.000
_cell.angle_alpha   90.00
_cell.angle_beta   90.00
_cell.angle_gamma   90.00
#
_symmetry.space_group_name_H-M   'P 1'
#
loop_
_entity.id
_entity.type
_entity.pdbx_description
1 polymer ?
#
loop_
_entity_poly.entity_id
_entity_poly.type
_entity_poly.pdbx_seq_one_letter_code
_entity_poly.pdbx_strand_id
1 'polypeptide(L)'
;MKKYKNIFSSTQLIAVGMTIVVLSNPLLYLLLAVSIIDMQNLFGASIDRQTVSFNTGDPFIQAMGIVGAVGAVLVVAGLWKRRSER
;
A
#
# COMPACT_ATOMS: atom_id res chain seq x y z
N MET A 1 -20.56 -17.64 -28.41
CA MET A 1 -20.06 -17.37 -27.04
C MET A 1 -19.91 -15.86 -26.90
N LYS A 2 -20.70 -15.22 -26.03
CA LYS A 2 -20.66 -13.77 -25.80
C LYS A 2 -19.32 -13.43 -25.14
N LYS A 3 -18.43 -12.74 -25.86
CA LYS A 3 -17.19 -12.19 -25.31
C LYS A 3 -17.58 -11.19 -24.23
N TYR A 4 -17.41 -11.57 -22.96
CA TYR A 4 -17.46 -10.62 -21.86
C TYR A 4 -16.42 -9.55 -22.15
N LYS A 5 -16.90 -8.35 -22.52
CA LYS A 5 -16.05 -7.20 -22.78
C LYS A 5 -15.29 -6.93 -21.49
N ASN A 6 -13.98 -7.14 -21.50
CA ASN A 6 -13.08 -6.89 -20.38
C ASN A 6 -13.32 -5.45 -19.89
N ILE A 7 -14.01 -5.28 -18.75
CA ILE A 7 -14.41 -3.96 -18.24
C ILE A 7 -13.19 -3.15 -17.78
N PHE A 8 -12.10 -3.84 -17.41
CA PHE A 8 -10.86 -3.21 -16.98
C PHE A 8 -9.69 -3.60 -17.87
N SER A 9 -8.87 -2.62 -18.26
CA SER A 9 -7.60 -2.85 -18.95
C SER A 9 -6.59 -3.52 -18.00
N SER A 10 -5.75 -4.43 -18.51
CA SER A 10 -4.70 -5.10 -17.72
C SER A 10 -3.78 -4.09 -17.01
N THR A 11 -3.49 -2.96 -17.66
CA THR A 11 -2.71 -1.85 -17.09
C THR A 11 -3.42 -1.16 -15.92
N GLN A 12 -4.75 -1.01 -15.96
CA GLN A 12 -5.51 -0.42 -14.86
C GLN A 12 -5.51 -1.32 -13.62
N LEU A 13 -5.63 -2.63 -13.82
CA LEU A 13 -5.59 -3.60 -12.72
C LEU A 13 -4.23 -3.60 -12.01
N ILE A 14 -3.14 -3.54 -12.79
CA ILE A 14 -1.77 -3.41 -12.26
C ILE A 14 -1.60 -2.09 -11.50
N ALA A 15 -2.05 -0.97 -12.06
CA ALA A 15 -1.94 0.34 -11.43
C ALA A 15 -2.69 0.39 -10.09
N VAL A 16 -3.94 -0.10 -10.05
CA VAL A 16 -4.74 -0.18 -8.82
C VAL A 16 -4.06 -1.09 -7.79
N GLY A 17 -3.58 -2.26 -8.20
CA GLY A 17 -2.86 -3.17 -7.31
C GLY A 17 -1.59 -2.55 -6.73
N MET A 18 -0.79 -1.85 -7.54
CA MET A 18 0.40 -1.15 -7.09
C MET A 18 0.08 -0.01 -6.12
N THR A 19 -0.97 0.77 -6.39
CA THR A 19 -1.42 1.83 -5.46
C THR A 19 -1.82 1.25 -4.11
N ILE A 20 -2.57 0.14 -4.08
CA ILE A 20 -2.96 -0.53 -2.84
C ILE A 20 -1.74 -1.03 -2.06
N VAL A 21 -0.75 -1.64 -2.73
CA VAL A 21 0.49 -2.11 -2.09
C VAL A 21 1.27 -0.96 -1.46
N VAL A 22 1.41 0.16 -2.17
CA VAL A 22 2.14 1.33 -1.66
C VAL A 22 1.39 1.95 -0.49
N LEU A 23 0.07 2.14 -0.59
CA LEU A 23 -0.75 2.73 0.47
C LEU A 23 -0.97 1.83 1.67
N SER A 24 -0.61 0.56 1.62
CA SER A 24 -0.72 -0.37 2.75
C SER A 24 0.62 -0.66 3.41
N ASN A 25 1.70 0.02 2.98
CA ASN A 25 3.03 -0.22 3.51
C ASN A 25 3.22 0.50 4.85
N PRO A 26 3.33 -0.22 5.99
CA PRO A 26 3.47 0.40 7.30
C PRO A 26 4.77 1.20 7.46
N LEU A 27 5.83 0.84 6.72
CA LEU A 27 7.09 1.59 6.73
C LEU A 27 6.92 2.99 6.13
N LEU A 28 6.06 3.16 5.12
CA LEU A 28 5.81 4.48 4.53
C LEU A 28 5.06 5.39 5.51
N TYR A 29 4.11 4.87 6.28
CA TYR A 29 3.44 5.63 7.34
C TYR A 29 4.37 5.96 8.51
N LEU A 30 5.25 5.01 8.90
CA LEU A 30 6.28 5.27 9.90
C LEU A 30 7.22 6.38 9.45
N LEU A 31 7.75 6.29 8.22
CA LEU A 31 8.62 7.33 7.65
C LEU A 31 7.92 8.68 7.61
N LEU A 32 6.64 8.72 7.22
CA LEU A 32 5.84 9.95 7.23
C LEU A 32 5.68 10.50 8.65
N ALA A 33 5.34 9.66 9.63
CA ALA A 33 5.18 10.05 11.02
C ALA A 33 6.48 10.59 11.62
N VAL A 34 7.61 9.90 11.38
CA VAL A 34 8.94 10.36 11.79
C VAL A 34 9.28 11.69 11.12
N SER A 35 9.00 11.83 9.82
CA SER A 35 9.25 13.08 9.09
C SER A 35 8.43 14.25 9.65
N ILE A 36 7.17 14.01 10.05
CA ILE A 36 6.32 15.02 10.69
C ILE A 36 6.90 15.43 12.06
N ILE A 37 7.34 14.47 12.87
CA ILE A 37 7.97 14.73 14.16
C ILE A 37 9.27 15.52 13.97
N ASP A 38 10.08 15.17 12.99
CA ASP A 38 11.32 15.90 12.68
C ASP A 38 11.04 17.32 12.21
N MET A 39 10.04 17.54 11.35
CA MET A 39 9.60 18.90 10.98
C MET A 39 9.13 19.68 12.22
N GLN A 40 8.31 19.08 13.08
CA GLN A 40 7.80 19.76 14.27
C GLN A 40 8.91 20.09 15.27
N ASN A 41 9.89 19.21 15.46
CA ASN A 41 11.09 19.49 16.25
C ASN A 41 11.92 20.63 15.63
N LEU A 42 12.07 20.66 14.31
CA LEU A 42 12.72 21.77 13.59
C LEU A 42 11.96 23.10 13.76
N PHE A 43 10.63 23.06 13.90
CA PHE A 43 9.77 24.24 14.13
C PHE A 43 9.45 24.51 15.62
N GLY A 44 10.12 23.82 16.55
CA GLY A 44 10.05 24.10 18.00
C GLY A 44 8.85 23.52 18.76
N ALA A 45 8.08 22.60 18.17
CA ALA A 45 7.03 21.86 18.86
C ALA A 45 7.60 20.54 19.39
N SER A 46 7.78 20.42 20.71
CA SER A 46 8.32 19.21 21.35
C SER A 46 7.28 18.09 21.38
N ILE A 47 7.46 17.06 20.55
CA ILE A 47 6.70 15.80 20.64
C ILE A 47 7.63 14.65 20.99
N ASP A 48 7.16 13.83 21.94
CA ASP A 48 7.88 12.67 22.46
C ASP A 48 7.96 11.54 21.42
N ARG A 49 9.17 11.26 20.93
CA ARG A 49 9.48 10.24 19.91
C ARG A 49 9.15 8.81 20.36
N GLN A 50 8.95 8.57 21.65
CA GLN A 50 8.61 7.24 22.18
C GLN A 50 7.21 6.74 21.80
N THR A 51 6.33 7.62 21.30
CA THR A 51 4.96 7.23 20.93
C THR A 51 4.86 6.50 19.58
N VAL A 52 5.91 6.51 18.75
CA VAL A 52 5.91 5.84 17.44
C VAL A 52 6.59 4.48 17.53
N SER A 53 6.00 3.56 18.30
CA SER A 53 6.42 2.16 18.35
C SER A 53 5.38 1.30 17.62
N PHE A 54 5.76 0.70 16.49
CA PHE A 54 4.92 -0.26 15.78
C PHE A 54 5.06 -1.64 16.41
N ASN A 55 4.01 -2.09 17.09
CA ASN A 55 3.89 -3.48 17.51
C ASN A 55 3.40 -4.30 16.30
N THR A 56 4.15 -5.32 15.88
CA THR A 56 3.74 -6.24 14.80
C THR A 56 2.51 -7.07 15.16
N GLY A 57 2.17 -7.15 16.45
CA GLY A 57 0.90 -7.70 16.93
C GLY A 57 -0.30 -6.74 16.81
N ASP A 58 -0.10 -5.49 16.39
CA ASP A 58 -1.18 -4.52 16.27
C ASP A 58 -2.15 -4.94 15.13
N PRO A 59 -3.46 -5.05 15.42
CA PRO A 59 -4.46 -5.40 14.41
C PRO A 59 -4.46 -4.44 13.20
N PHE A 60 -4.04 -3.18 13.39
CA PHE A 60 -3.88 -2.22 12.29
C PHE A 60 -2.75 -2.63 11.33
N ILE A 61 -1.61 -3.07 11.86
CA ILE A 61 -0.45 -3.54 11.06
C ILE A 61 -0.80 -4.83 10.32
N GLN A 62 -1.53 -5.74 10.98
CA GLN A 62 -2.00 -6.97 10.34
C GLN A 62 -3.00 -6.68 9.22
N ALA A 63 -3.97 -5.78 9.45
CA ALA A 63 -4.91 -5.36 8.42
C ALA A 63 -4.21 -4.71 7.23
N MET A 64 -3.22 -3.85 7.48
CA MET A 64 -2.36 -3.26 6.45
C MET A 64 -1.64 -4.35 5.63
N GLY A 65 -1.04 -5.34 6.29
CA GLY A 65 -0.40 -6.47 5.60
C GLY A 65 -1.35 -7.26 4.70
N ILE A 66 -2.58 -7.51 5.16
CA ILE A 66 -3.63 -8.19 4.38
C ILE A 66 -4.02 -7.34 3.16
N VAL A 67 -4.24 -6.04 3.33
CA VAL A 67 -4.57 -5.12 2.23
C VAL A 67 -3.44 -5.08 1.20
N GLY A 68 -2.18 -5.09 1.64
CA GLY A 68 -1.02 -5.19 0.76
C GLY A 68 -0.97 -6.50 -0.02
N ALA A 69 -1.29 -7.62 0.62
CA ALA A 69 -1.39 -8.92 -0.05
C ALA A 69 -2.49 -8.92 -1.14
N VAL A 70 -3.65 -8.31 -0.87
CA VAL A 70 -4.71 -8.13 -1.87
C VAL A 70 -4.22 -7.28 -3.05
N GLY A 71 -3.53 -6.19 -2.77
CA GLY A 71 -2.90 -5.34 -3.80
C GLY A 71 -1.93 -6.13 -4.69
N ALA A 72 -1.08 -6.96 -4.10
CA ALA A 72 -0.14 -7.81 -4.83
C ALA A 72 -0.85 -8.84 -5.73
N VAL A 73 -1.93 -9.46 -5.25
CA VAL A 73 -2.75 -10.39 -6.06
C VAL A 73 -3.33 -9.70 -7.29
N LEU A 74 -3.80 -8.45 -7.16
CA LEU A 74 -4.32 -7.67 -8.29
C LEU A 74 -3.24 -7.36 -9.33
N VAL A 75 -2.01 -7.04 -8.88
CA VAL A 75 -0.86 -6.86 -9.77
C VAL A 75 -0.56 -8.14 -10.53
N VAL A 76 -0.46 -9.27 -9.84
CA VAL A 76 -0.19 -10.57 -10.45
C VAL A 76 -1.28 -10.95 -11.46
N ALA A 77 -2.56 -10.76 -11.13
CA ALA A 77 -3.67 -11.00 -12.04
C ALA A 77 -3.60 -10.11 -13.29
N GLY A 78 -3.21 -8.84 -13.12
CA GLY A 78 -3.08 -7.89 -14.23
C GLY A 78 -1.92 -8.23 -15.15
N LEU A 79 -0.78 -8.64 -14.58
CA LEU A 79 0.38 -9.13 -15.32
C LEU A 79 0.08 -10.44 -16.06
N TRP A 80 -0.61 -11.38 -15.41
CA TRP A 80 -1.04 -12.64 -16.03
C TRP A 80 -1.93 -12.39 -17.24
N LYS A 81 -2.93 -11.51 -17.08
CA LYS A 81 -3.83 -11.13 -18.18
C LYS A 81 -3.06 -10.54 -19.36
N ARG A 82 -2.11 -9.63 -19.10
CA ARG A 82 -1.25 -9.05 -20.15
C ARG A 82 -0.39 -10.12 -20.85
N ARG A 83 0.06 -11.16 -20.13
CA ARG A 83 0.79 -12.27 -20.73
C ARG A 83 -0.08 -13.11 -21.65
N SER A 84 -1.32 -13.41 -21.26
CA SER A 84 -2.24 -14.22 -22.06
C SER A 84 -2.72 -13.53 -23.36
N GLU A 85 -2.55 -12.22 -23.48
CA GLU A 85 -2.89 -11.43 -24.66
C GLU A 85 -1.72 -11.33 -25.67
N ARG A 86 -0.54 -11.84 -25.31
CA ARG A 86 0.64 -11.98 -26.18
C ARG A 86 0.74 -13.41 -26.69
#